data_AF-A0A3P7DKL2-F1
#
_entry.id   AF-A0A3P7DKL2-F1
#
_cell.length_a   1.000
_cell.length_b   1.000
_cell.length_c   1.000
_cell.angle_alpha   90.00
_cell.angle_beta   90.00
_cell.angle_gamma   90.00
#
_symmetry.space_group_name_H-M   'P 1'
#
loop_
_entity.id
_entity.type
_entity.pdbx_description
1 polymer ?
#
loop_
_entity_poly.entity_id
_entity_poly.type
_entity_poly.pdbx_seq_one_letter_code
_entity_poly.pdbx_strand_id
1 'polypeptide(L)' 'MNVFHNPVVFDTTQRLSQTLMHISQLIWIVVEDATHISLPVKQLLDRSGLEYYYLAVKRRPRIPGV' A
#
# COMPACT_ATOMS: atom_id res chain seq x y z
N MET A 1 -14.36 -2.99 2.42
CA MET A 1 -13.90 -1.74 3.06
C MET A 1 -12.76 -1.21 2.19
N ASN A 2 -13.00 -0.18 1.39
CA ASN A 2 -11.95 0.41 0.54
C ASN A 2 -10.96 1.16 1.44
N VAL A 3 -9.69 0.76 1.40
CA VAL A 3 -8.57 1.34 2.18
C VAL A 3 -8.43 2.87 1.94
N PHE A 4 -9.00 3.37 0.84
CA PHE A 4 -8.93 4.74 0.33
C PHE A 4 -9.76 5.76 1.08
N HIS A 5 -10.70 5.32 1.90
CA HIS A 5 -11.43 6.24 2.76
C HIS A 5 -10.69 6.55 4.07
N ASN A 6 -9.50 5.98 4.28
CA ASN A 6 -8.65 6.37 5.39
C ASN A 6 -7.58 7.37 4.92
N PRO A 7 -7.82 8.69 5.04
CA PRO A 7 -6.86 9.71 4.61
C PRO A 7 -5.50 9.60 5.34
N VAL A 8 -5.50 9.06 6.57
CA VAL A 8 -4.27 8.85 7.34
C VAL A 8 -3.38 7.80 6.68
N VAL A 9 -3.98 6.73 6.13
CA VAL A 9 -3.21 5.69 5.41
C VAL A 9 -2.58 6.30 4.17
N PHE A 10 -3.33 7.08 3.40
CA PHE A 10 -2.81 7.72 2.19
C PHE A 10 -1.65 8.67 2.48
N ASP A 11 -1.80 9.54 3.49
CA ASP A 11 -0.73 10.46 3.92
C ASP A 11 0.51 9.70 4.43
N THR A 12 0.30 8.66 5.24
CA THR A 12 1.40 7.82 5.75
C THR A 12 2.12 7.11 4.62
N THR A 13 1.41 6.60 3.61
CA THR A 13 2.01 5.98 2.42
C THR A 13 2.82 6.98 1.60
N GLN A 14 2.36 8.24 1.47
CA GLN A 14 3.13 9.29 0.80
C GLN A 14 4.42 9.64 1.54
N ARG A 15 4.35 9.81 2.86
CA ARG A 15 5.53 10.12 3.68
C ARG A 15 6.54 8.97 3.69
N LEU A 16 6.04 7.74 3.71
CA LEU A 16 6.88 6.55 3.59
C LEU A 16 7.56 6.48 2.22
N SER A 17 6.81 6.68 1.12
CA SER A 17 7.40 6.66 -0.22
C SER A 17 8.52 7.68 -0.36
N GLN A 18 8.35 8.89 0.20
CA GLN A 18 9.39 9.93 0.23
C GLN A 18 10.64 9.52 0.99
N THR A 19 10.49 8.81 2.10
CA THR A 19 11.64 8.26 2.83
C THR A 19 12.36 7.20 2.00
N LEU A 20 11.61 6.28 1.40
CA LEU A 20 12.15 5.14 0.64
C LEU A 20 12.88 5.57 -0.64
N MET A 21 12.50 6.69 -1.27
CA MET A 21 13.15 7.21 -2.49
C MET A 21 14.66 7.46 -2.34
N HIS A 22 15.17 7.62 -1.12
CA HIS A 22 16.59 7.87 -0.85
C HIS A 22 17.43 6.59 -0.71
N ILE A 23 16.81 5.41 -0.75
CA ILE A 23 17.49 4.13 -0.58
C ILE A 23 17.76 3.52 -1.96
N SER A 24 19.04 3.32 -2.28
CA SER A 24 19.45 2.58 -3.48
C SER A 24 19.12 1.09 -3.35
N GLN A 25 18.75 0.44 -4.46
CA GLN A 25 18.48 -1.00 -4.54
C GLN A 25 17.32 -1.47 -3.64
N LEU A 26 16.26 -0.66 -3.56
CA LEU A 26 15.05 -0.99 -2.79
C LEU A 26 13.90 -1.41 -3.70
N ILE A 27 13.28 -2.54 -3.37
CA ILE A 27 11.99 -2.96 -3.93
C ILE A 27 10.94 -2.83 -2.83
N TRP A 28 9.88 -2.06 -3.10
CA TRP A 28 8.79 -1.88 -2.16
C TRP A 28 7.66 -2.89 -2.42
N ILE A 29 7.38 -3.76 -1.45
CA ILE A 29 6.24 -4.67 -1.51
C ILE A 29 5.07 -4.04 -0.76
N VAL A 30 4.01 -3.70 -1.49
CA VAL A 30 2.78 -3.10 -0.97
C VAL A 30 1.66 -4.14 -0.99
N VAL A 31 1.09 -4.43 0.17
CA VAL A 31 -0.03 -5.37 0.31
C VAL A 31 -1.20 -4.64 0.97
N GLU A 32 -2.31 -4.53 0.23
CA GLU A 32 -3.56 -3.99 0.75
C GLU A 32 -4.52 -5.09 1.20
N ASP A 33 -5.19 -4.85 2.33
CA ASP A 33 -6.31 -5.69 2.79
C ASP A 33 -7.60 -5.38 2.02
N ALA A 34 -7.57 -5.69 0.73
CA ALA A 34 -8.64 -5.46 -0.23
C ALA A 34 -8.78 -6.65 -1.20
N THR A 35 -9.96 -6.78 -1.82
CA THR A 35 -10.18 -7.78 -2.89
C THR A 35 -9.61 -7.33 -4.23
N HIS A 36 -9.42 -6.02 -4.43
CA HIS A 36 -8.91 -5.44 -5.66
C HIS A 36 -7.86 -4.39 -5.34
N ILE A 37 -6.92 -4.25 -6.27
CA ILE A 37 -5.99 -3.13 -6.33
C ILE A 37 -6.79 -1.83 -6.40
N SER A 38 -6.27 -0.80 -5.76
CA SER A 38 -6.91 0.49 -5.78
C SER A 38 -6.14 1.54 -6.55
N LEU A 39 -6.90 2.29 -7.35
CA LEU A 39 -6.37 3.25 -8.29
C LEU A 39 -5.59 4.39 -7.60
N PRO A 40 -6.02 5.00 -6.49
CA PRO A 40 -5.24 6.09 -5.90
C PRO A 40 -3.91 5.65 -5.27
N VAL A 41 -3.79 4.43 -4.71
CA VAL A 41 -2.49 3.94 -4.21
C VAL A 41 -1.65 3.53 -5.40
N LYS A 42 -2.21 2.86 -6.42
CA LYS A 42 -1.50 2.59 -7.67
C LYS A 42 -0.87 3.87 -8.23
N GLN A 43 -1.64 4.97 -8.30
CA GLN A 43 -1.16 6.27 -8.74
C GLN A 43 -0.09 6.87 -7.81
N LEU A 44 -0.22 6.72 -6.49
CA LEU A 44 0.80 7.15 -5.53
C LEU A 44 2.12 6.39 -5.73
N LEU A 45 2.05 5.06 -5.89
CA LEU A 45 3.21 4.22 -6.14
C LEU A 45 3.85 4.55 -7.50
N ASP A 46 3.06 4.71 -8.55
CA ASP A 46 3.54 5.11 -9.88
C ASP A 46 4.27 6.47 -9.84
N ARG A 47 3.79 7.41 -9.01
CA ARG A 47 4.44 8.72 -8.83
C ARG A 47 5.70 8.69 -7.98
N SER A 48 5.91 7.64 -7.19
CA SER A 48 7.07 7.54 -6.29
C SER A 48 8.38 7.23 -7.01
N GLY A 49 8.33 6.71 -8.24
CA GLY A 49 9.53 6.28 -8.98
C GLY A 49 10.26 5.09 -8.37
N LEU A 50 9.73 4.48 -7.30
CA LEU A 50 10.27 3.28 -6.67
C LEU A 50 9.95 2.04 -7.51
N GLU A 51 10.87 1.08 -7.53
CA GLU A 51 10.53 -0.29 -7.95
C GLU A 51 9.59 -0.90 -6.91
N TYR A 52 8.45 -1.45 -7.34
CA TYR A 52 7.46 -1.99 -6.41
C TYR A 52 6.72 -3.22 -6.94
N TYR A 53 6.26 -4.04 -6.00
CA TYR A 53 5.20 -5.03 -6.22
C TYR A 53 3.97 -4.60 -5.45
N TYR A 54 2.80 -4.60 -6.09
CA TYR A 54 1.55 -4.17 -5.47
C TYR A 54 0.50 -5.26 -5.56
N LEU A 55 0.03 -5.70 -4.40
CA LEU A 55 -0.93 -6.79 -4.24
C LEU A 55 -2.14 -6.32 -3.43
N ALA A 56 -3.32 -6.83 -3.79
CA ALA A 56 -4.52 -6.74 -2.98
C ALA A 56 -4.89 -8.14 -2.52
N VAL A 57 -4.86 -8.37 -1.21
CA VAL A 57 -5.18 -9.66 -0.61
C VAL A 57 -6.12 -9.42 0.56
N LYS A 58 -7.37 -9.88 0.43
CA LYS A 58 -8.35 -9.76 1.50
C LYS A 58 -7.94 -10.66 2.67
N ARG A 59 -7.75 -10.07 3.84
CA ARG A 59 -7.52 -10.81 5.08
C ARG A 59 -8.72 -11.71 5.36
N ARG A 60 -8.45 -12.99 5.66
CA ARG A 60 -9.49 -13.90 6.18
C ARG A 60 -10.05 -13.31 7.48
N PRO A 61 -11.39 -13.27 7.67
CA PRO A 61 -11.97 -12.86 8.93
C PRO A 61 -11.33 -13.66 10.07
N ARG A 62 -10.78 -12.98 11.08
CA ARG A 62 -10.26 -13.68 12.27
C ARG A 62 -11.46 -14.37 12.91
N ILE A 63 -11.42 -15.69 13.06
CA ILE A 63 -12.36 -16.41 13.91
C ILE A 63 -12.10 -15.90 15.35
N PRO A 64 -13.05 -15.22 16.00
CA PRO A 64 -12.87 -14.89 17.41
C PRO A 64 -12.95 -16.20 18.21
N GLY A 65 -11.86 -16.62 18.85
CA GLY A 65 -11.89 -17.70 19.85
C GLY A 65 -11.28 -19.05 19.46
N VAL A 66 -10.21 -19.08 18.66
CA VAL A 66 -9.20 -20.17 18.76
C VAL A 66 -7.99 -19.62 19.52
#